data_AF-A0A0L1ISJ7-F1
#
_entry.id   AF-A0A0L1ISJ7-F1
#
_cell.length_a   1.000
_cell.length_b   1.000
_cell.length_c   1.000
_cell.angle_alpha   90.00
_cell.angle_beta   90.00
_cell.angle_gamma   90.00
#
_symmetry.space_group_name_H-M   'P 1'
#
loop_
_entity.id
_entity.type
_entity.pdbx_description
1 polymer ?
#
loop_
_entity_poly.entity_id
_entity_poly.type
_entity_poly.pdbx_seq_one_letter_code
_entity_poly.pdbx_strand_id
1 'polypeptide(L)'
;MLGNGWDYSQILEWATRFWDTRERNEDEYKWPENIRASVVSALSELNSAFSKTEEIHRDEHALTDDDDDAMATYRTFVEKRRQLLVQDPIPGEYACEYDWDCYQSSRLLRLLPGDPGYVLWMVALRVFRGAVEDAITSCAVLHGSGRWMVNEELESFPVECEKI
;
A
#
# COMPACT_ATOMS: atom_id res chain seq x y z
N MET A 1 -4.77 6.87 9.87
CA MET A 1 -3.38 6.41 10.08
C MET A 1 -2.52 6.83 8.90
N LEU A 2 -1.74 7.92 9.03
CA LEU A 2 -1.13 8.57 7.86
C LEU A 2 -0.10 7.70 7.10
N GLY A 3 0.62 6.80 7.78
CA GLY A 3 1.57 5.90 7.13
C GLY A 3 0.89 4.80 6.31
N ASN A 4 -0.12 4.12 6.86
CA ASN A 4 -0.86 3.12 6.07
C ASN A 4 -1.68 3.77 4.96
N GLY A 5 -2.17 5.00 5.17
CA GLY A 5 -2.84 5.78 4.12
C GLY A 5 -1.90 6.17 2.98
N TRP A 6 -0.64 6.50 3.29
CA TRP A 6 0.41 6.69 2.30
C TRP A 6 0.74 5.39 1.57
N ASP A 7 0.94 4.27 2.29
CA ASP A 7 1.17 2.96 1.66
C ASP A 7 0.03 2.60 0.70
N TYR A 8 -1.21 2.85 1.10
CA TYR A 8 -2.38 2.66 0.24
C TYR A 8 -2.35 3.56 -0.99
N SER A 9 -2.00 4.84 -0.88
CA SER A 9 -1.88 5.72 -2.06
C SER A 9 -0.80 5.25 -3.02
N GLN A 10 0.35 4.79 -2.51
CA GLN A 10 1.41 4.25 -3.36
C GLN A 10 0.96 2.98 -4.08
N ILE A 11 0.19 2.10 -3.43
CA ILE A 11 -0.39 0.92 -4.08
C ILE A 11 -1.35 1.31 -5.20
N LEU A 12 -2.21 2.32 -4.96
CA LEU A 12 -3.14 2.81 -5.99
C LEU A 12 -2.39 3.39 -7.18
N GLU A 13 -1.35 4.20 -6.94
CA GLU A 13 -0.50 4.75 -7.99
C GLU A 13 0.21 3.63 -8.77
N TRP A 14 0.84 2.68 -8.07
CA TRP A 14 1.48 1.52 -8.69
C TRP A 14 0.51 0.72 -9.56
N ALA A 15 -0.73 0.51 -9.09
CA ALA A 15 -1.73 -0.26 -9.81
C ALA A 15 -2.18 0.41 -11.12
N THR A 16 -1.98 1.72 -11.30
CA THR A 16 -2.31 2.41 -12.56
C THR A 16 -1.53 1.84 -13.75
N ARG A 17 -0.33 1.29 -13.52
CA ARG A 17 0.52 0.66 -14.55
C ARG A 17 -0.16 -0.50 -15.29
N PHE A 18 -1.17 -1.12 -14.69
CA PHE A 18 -1.96 -2.15 -15.37
C PHE A 18 -2.79 -1.61 -16.53
N TRP A 19 -2.95 -0.29 -16.63
CA TRP A 19 -3.63 0.42 -17.72
C TRP A 19 -2.67 1.17 -18.64
N ASP A 20 -1.36 0.96 -18.51
CA ASP A 20 -0.40 1.52 -19.46
C ASP A 20 -0.64 0.94 -20.85
N THR A 21 -0.59 1.80 -21.86
CA THR A 21 -0.67 1.42 -23.27
C THR A 21 0.68 0.91 -23.75
N ARG A 22 0.70 0.03 -24.75
CA ARG A 22 1.97 -0.42 -25.34
C ARG A 22 2.68 0.76 -26.02
N GLU A 23 4.00 0.87 -25.83
CA GLU A 23 4.84 1.92 -26.44
C GLU A 23 4.70 2.06 -27.97
N ARG A 24 4.26 0.98 -28.64
CA ARG A 24 4.09 0.93 -30.10
C ARG A 24 2.64 0.96 -30.57
N ASN A 25 1.68 0.94 -29.63
CA ASN A 25 0.26 0.95 -29.93
C ASN A 25 -0.54 1.55 -28.75
N GLU A 26 -0.84 2.83 -28.85
CA GLU A 26 -1.62 3.57 -27.84
C GLU A 26 -3.07 3.07 -27.73
N ASP A 27 -3.57 2.32 -28.72
CA ASP A 27 -4.91 1.73 -28.71
C ASP A 27 -4.98 0.38 -27.98
N GLU A 28 -3.85 -0.18 -27.55
CA GLU A 28 -3.79 -1.50 -26.90
C GLU A 28 -3.05 -1.43 -25.56
N TYR A 29 -3.74 -1.84 -24.49
CA TYR A 29 -3.14 -1.96 -23.16
C TYR A 29 -2.02 -3.01 -23.13
N LYS A 30 -0.95 -2.74 -22.37
CA LYS A 30 0.13 -3.69 -22.07
C LYS A 30 -0.44 -4.98 -21.48
N TRP A 31 -1.42 -4.85 -20.60
CA TRP A 31 -2.02 -5.96 -19.88
C TRP A 31 -3.40 -6.36 -20.43
N PRO A 32 -3.63 -7.68 -20.66
CA PRO A 32 -4.93 -8.22 -21.03
C PRO A 32 -6.06 -7.83 -20.08
N GLU A 33 -7.28 -7.77 -20.61
CA GLU A 33 -8.48 -7.39 -19.86
C GLU A 33 -8.73 -8.29 -18.64
N ASN A 34 -8.49 -9.59 -18.73
CA ASN A 34 -8.66 -10.52 -17.61
C ASN A 34 -7.71 -10.22 -16.44
N ILE A 35 -6.49 -9.76 -16.71
CA ILE A 35 -5.56 -9.34 -15.66
C ILE A 35 -6.05 -8.03 -15.03
N ARG A 36 -6.40 -7.04 -15.85
CA ARG A 36 -6.93 -5.76 -15.36
C ARG A 36 -8.18 -5.96 -14.50
N ALA A 37 -9.09 -6.84 -14.91
CA ALA A 37 -10.27 -7.20 -14.13
C ALA A 37 -9.91 -7.86 -12.79
N SER A 38 -8.90 -8.74 -12.77
CA SER A 38 -8.41 -9.36 -11.54
C SER A 38 -7.80 -8.33 -10.58
N VAL A 39 -7.01 -7.39 -11.12
CA VAL A 39 -6.43 -6.27 -10.35
C VAL A 39 -7.53 -5.38 -9.78
N VAL A 40 -8.56 -5.03 -10.55
CA VAL A 40 -9.72 -4.26 -10.05
C VAL A 40 -10.43 -4.98 -8.91
N SER A 41 -10.66 -6.29 -9.04
CA SER A 41 -11.27 -7.09 -7.98
C SER A 41 -10.43 -7.07 -6.71
N ALA A 42 -9.12 -7.29 -6.85
CA ALA A 42 -8.18 -7.25 -5.73
C ALA A 42 -8.11 -5.86 -5.08
N LEU A 43 -8.13 -4.78 -5.86
CA LEU A 43 -8.18 -3.40 -5.36
C LEU A 43 -9.47 -3.11 -4.59
N SER A 44 -10.61 -3.64 -5.05
CA SER A 44 -11.89 -3.50 -4.34
C SER A 44 -11.84 -4.16 -2.96
N GLU A 45 -11.26 -5.36 -2.87
CA GLU A 45 -11.06 -6.07 -1.60
C GLU A 45 -10.09 -5.32 -0.69
N LEU A 46 -8.96 -4.84 -1.23
CA LEU A 46 -7.98 -4.05 -0.50
C LEU A 46 -8.60 -2.74 0.05
N ASN A 47 -9.39 -2.04 -0.75
CA ASN A 47 -10.08 -0.81 -0.32
C ASN A 47 -11.08 -1.08 0.81
N SER A 48 -11.83 -2.18 0.72
CA SER A 48 -12.75 -2.59 1.79
C SER A 48 -11.98 -2.93 3.07
N ALA A 49 -10.86 -3.63 2.97
CA ALA A 49 -10.02 -3.97 4.11
C ALA A 49 -9.39 -2.72 4.74
N PHE A 50 -8.89 -1.77 3.93
CA PHE A 50 -8.35 -0.50 4.41
C PHE A 50 -9.41 0.29 5.18
N SER A 51 -10.62 0.40 4.61
CA SER A 51 -11.74 1.09 5.27
C SER A 51 -12.09 0.45 6.62
N LYS A 52 -12.13 -0.89 6.68
CA LYS A 52 -12.40 -1.63 7.92
C LYS A 52 -11.29 -1.47 8.95
N THR A 53 -10.03 -1.44 8.51
CA THR A 53 -8.88 -1.15 9.38
C THR A 53 -8.97 0.25 9.98
N GLU A 54 -9.29 1.27 9.18
CA GLU A 54 -9.51 2.65 9.66
C GLU A 54 -10.68 2.73 10.65
N GLU A 55 -11.78 2.05 10.39
CA GLU A 55 -12.91 1.96 11.32
C GLU A 55 -12.48 1.38 12.68
N ILE A 56 -11.83 0.20 12.68
CA ILE A 56 -11.36 -0.46 13.91
C ILE A 56 -10.39 0.42 14.70
N HIS A 57 -9.46 1.09 14.02
CA HIS A 57 -8.49 1.98 14.66
C HIS A 57 -9.18 3.20 15.27
N ARG A 58 -10.17 3.78 14.58
CA ARG A 58 -10.95 4.90 15.11
C ARG A 58 -11.78 4.48 16.32
N ASP A 59 -12.41 3.32 16.27
CA ASP A 59 -13.23 2.78 17.37
C ASP A 59 -12.40 2.59 18.64
N GLU A 60 -11.20 2.00 18.54
CA GLU A 60 -10.30 1.83 19.70
C GLU A 60 -9.96 3.17 20.36
N HIS A 61 -9.73 4.20 19.55
CA HIS A 61 -9.37 5.53 20.03
C HIS A 61 -10.57 6.43 20.33
N ALA A 62 -11.79 5.89 20.31
CA ALA A 62 -13.05 6.61 20.49
C ALA A 62 -13.18 7.83 19.56
N LEU A 63 -12.66 7.73 18.34
CA LEU A 63 -12.69 8.78 17.31
C LEU A 63 -13.93 8.69 16.43
N THR A 64 -15.02 8.11 16.94
CA THR A 64 -16.29 7.95 16.22
C THR A 64 -17.12 9.23 16.22
N ASP A 65 -16.95 10.06 17.25
CA ASP A 65 -17.61 11.36 17.44
C ASP A 65 -16.57 12.48 17.64
N ASP A 66 -16.98 13.74 17.47
CA ASP A 66 -16.14 14.93 17.69
C ASP A 66 -16.00 15.24 19.19
N ASP A 67 -15.49 14.26 19.97
CA ASP A 67 -15.16 14.44 21.39
C ASP A 67 -13.75 15.03 21.54
N ASP A 68 -13.67 16.25 22.08
CA ASP A 68 -12.42 16.97 22.32
C ASP A 68 -11.44 16.20 23.24
N ASP A 69 -11.96 15.47 24.23
CA ASP A 69 -11.12 14.69 25.16
C ASP A 69 -10.52 13.45 24.48
N ALA A 70 -11.32 12.76 23.64
CA ALA A 70 -10.84 11.67 22.81
C ALA A 70 -9.78 12.16 21.81
N MET A 71 -10.00 13.32 21.17
CA MET A 71 -9.04 13.94 20.26
C MET A 71 -7.74 14.34 20.96
N ALA A 72 -7.80 14.89 22.17
CA ALA A 72 -6.60 15.23 22.96
C ALA A 72 -5.80 13.98 23.35
N THR A 73 -6.51 12.92 23.75
CA THR A 73 -5.90 11.62 24.09
C THR A 73 -5.22 11.01 22.85
N TYR A 74 -5.89 11.03 21.71
CA TYR A 74 -5.35 10.52 20.46
C TYR A 74 -4.12 11.30 19.97
N ARG A 75 -4.12 12.63 20.11
CA ARG A 75 -2.91 13.45 19.82
C ARG A 75 -1.72 13.02 20.68
N THR A 76 -1.95 12.79 21.97
CA THR A 76 -0.91 12.29 22.88
C THR A 76 -0.40 10.91 22.48
N PHE A 77 -1.31 10.00 22.09
CA PHE A 77 -0.95 8.69 21.53
C PHE A 77 -0.05 8.83 20.30
N VAL A 78 -0.45 9.67 19.33
CA VAL A 78 0.29 9.94 18.10
C VAL A 78 1.68 10.53 18.40
N GLU A 79 1.78 11.47 19.34
CA GLU A 79 3.07 12.06 19.73
C GLU A 79 4.03 11.03 20.33
N LYS A 80 3.56 10.20 21.26
CA LYS A 80 4.36 9.11 21.83
C LYS A 80 4.81 8.13 20.74
N ARG A 81 3.93 7.83 19.79
CA ARG A 81 4.23 6.94 18.66
C ARG A 81 5.32 7.52 17.77
N ARG A 82 5.27 8.83 17.47
CA ARG A 82 6.27 9.52 16.64
C ARG A 82 7.66 9.49 17.26
N GLN A 83 7.76 9.51 18.59
CA GLN A 83 9.05 9.41 19.29
C GLN A 83 9.72 8.04 19.10
N LEU A 84 8.96 7.00 18.72
CA LEU A 84 9.50 5.67 18.43
C LEU A 84 10.01 5.54 16.99
N LEU A 85 9.68 6.47 16.10
CA LEU A 85 10.16 6.45 14.72
C LEU A 85 11.63 6.83 14.66
N VAL A 86 12.39 6.05 13.89
CA VAL A 86 13.77 6.39 13.52
C VAL A 86 13.74 7.71 12.77
N GLN A 87 14.50 8.70 13.25
CA GLN A 87 14.66 9.97 12.56
C GLN A 87 15.79 9.82 11.56
N ASP A 88 15.43 9.52 10.31
CA ASP A 88 16.41 9.54 9.23
C ASP A 88 16.96 10.95 9.03
N PRO A 89 18.24 11.09 8.65
CA PRO A 89 18.80 12.38 8.31
C PRO A 89 18.04 12.98 7.12
N ILE A 90 17.82 14.30 7.17
CA ILE A 90 17.22 15.03 6.06
C ILE A 90 18.08 14.81 4.81
N PRO A 91 17.49 14.40 3.67
CA PRO A 91 18.22 14.26 2.41
C PRO A 91 18.93 15.57 2.02
N GLY A 92 20.12 15.44 1.43
CA GLY A 92 20.90 16.60 0.98
C GLY A 92 20.28 17.31 -0.22
N GLU A 93 20.82 18.48 -0.58
CA GLU A 93 20.37 19.28 -1.74
C GLU A 93 20.41 18.50 -3.07
N TYR A 94 21.31 17.52 -3.19
CA TYR A 94 21.47 16.68 -4.39
C TYR A 94 20.75 15.34 -4.31
N ALA A 95 19.90 15.15 -3.30
CA ALA A 95 19.13 13.92 -3.14
C ALA A 95 18.07 13.81 -4.25
N CYS A 96 17.83 12.59 -4.71
CA CYS A 96 16.84 12.34 -5.75
C CYS A 96 15.42 12.29 -5.16
N GLU A 97 14.40 12.32 -6.02
CA GLU A 97 12.98 12.23 -5.62
C GLU A 97 12.72 11.02 -4.72
N TYR A 98 13.30 9.86 -5.07
CA TYR A 98 13.20 8.64 -4.28
C TYR A 98 13.74 8.80 -2.85
N ASP A 99 14.85 9.51 -2.66
CA ASP A 99 15.43 9.76 -1.32
C ASP A 99 14.49 10.64 -0.48
N TRP A 100 13.86 11.63 -1.11
CA TRP A 100 12.86 12.48 -0.48
C TRP A 100 11.59 11.72 -0.10
N ASP A 101 11.12 10.84 -0.98
CA ASP A 101 9.96 9.98 -0.71
C ASP A 101 10.24 9.00 0.43
N CYS A 102 11.43 8.39 0.46
CA CYS A 102 11.85 7.53 1.55
C CYS A 102 11.88 8.27 2.88
N TYR A 103 12.47 9.48 2.90
CA TYR A 103 12.52 10.33 4.10
C TYR A 103 11.13 10.78 4.57
N GLN A 104 10.22 11.13 3.65
CA GLN A 104 8.85 11.48 4.02
C GLN A 104 8.11 10.26 4.59
N SER A 105 8.21 9.13 3.91
CA SER A 105 7.59 7.86 4.28
C SER A 105 8.05 7.36 5.65
N SER A 106 9.34 7.48 6.00
CA SER A 106 9.87 7.00 7.29
C SER A 106 9.36 7.79 8.49
N ARG A 107 8.86 9.01 8.26
CA ARG A 107 8.28 9.89 9.29
C ARG A 107 6.78 9.67 9.52
N LEU A 108 6.15 8.82 8.72
CA LEU A 108 4.72 8.54 8.84
C LEU A 108 4.45 7.37 9.78
N LEU A 109 3.43 7.53 10.62
CA LEU A 109 3.00 6.50 11.56
C LEU A 109 2.20 5.40 10.84
N ARG A 110 2.76 4.19 10.83
CA ARG A 110 2.10 2.94 10.43
C ARG A 110 1.54 2.21 11.64
N LEU A 111 0.65 1.25 11.38
CA LEU A 111 0.22 0.30 12.40
C LEU A 111 1.42 -0.59 12.76
N LEU A 112 1.59 -0.92 14.03
CA LEU A 112 2.59 -1.90 14.49
C LEU A 112 1.89 -3.14 15.06
N PRO A 113 2.61 -4.27 15.22
CA PRO A 113 2.10 -5.43 15.92
C PRO A 113 1.49 -5.08 17.28
N GLY A 114 0.23 -5.50 17.46
CA GLY A 114 -0.56 -5.21 18.66
C GLY A 114 -1.56 -4.07 18.51
N ASP A 115 -1.44 -3.23 17.47
CA ASP A 115 -2.47 -2.24 17.20
C ASP A 115 -3.75 -2.88 16.62
N PRO A 116 -4.93 -2.36 16.97
CA PRO A 116 -6.17 -2.75 16.30
C PRO A 116 -6.11 -2.50 14.80
N GLY A 117 -6.50 -3.51 14.02
CA GLY A 117 -6.47 -3.44 12.55
C GLY A 117 -5.11 -3.77 11.92
N TYR A 118 -4.00 -3.87 12.67
CA TYR A 118 -2.69 -4.23 12.11
C TYR A 118 -2.73 -5.56 11.35
N VAL A 119 -3.20 -6.64 11.99
CA VAL A 119 -3.26 -7.97 11.37
C VAL A 119 -4.15 -7.96 10.13
N LEU A 120 -5.30 -7.28 10.21
CA LEU A 120 -6.23 -7.15 9.09
C LEU A 120 -5.55 -6.48 7.88
N TRP A 121 -4.85 -5.37 8.13
CA TRP A 121 -4.14 -4.63 7.09
C TRP A 121 -3.02 -5.45 6.45
N MET A 122 -2.17 -6.08 7.27
CA MET A 122 -1.05 -6.88 6.76
C MET A 122 -1.52 -8.12 5.99
N VAL A 123 -2.62 -8.75 6.41
CA VAL A 123 -3.24 -9.85 5.65
C VAL A 123 -3.79 -9.34 4.33
N ALA A 124 -4.49 -8.20 4.32
CA ALA A 124 -5.05 -7.62 3.10
C ALA A 124 -3.96 -7.28 2.07
N LEU A 125 -2.85 -6.68 2.51
CA LEU A 125 -1.70 -6.40 1.64
C LEU A 125 -1.14 -7.66 0.98
N ARG A 126 -1.00 -8.75 1.74
CA ARG A 126 -0.55 -10.04 1.18
C ARG A 126 -1.52 -10.65 0.21
N VAL A 127 -2.81 -10.65 0.56
CA VAL A 127 -3.86 -11.20 -0.30
C VAL A 127 -3.90 -10.44 -1.61
N PHE A 128 -3.82 -9.10 -1.56
CA PHE A 128 -3.73 -8.26 -2.74
C PHE A 128 -2.51 -8.61 -3.60
N ARG A 129 -1.31 -8.60 -3.00
CA ARG A 129 -0.07 -8.92 -3.72
C ARG A 129 -0.11 -10.31 -4.35
N GLY A 130 -0.60 -11.30 -3.61
CA GLY A 130 -0.78 -12.68 -4.09
C GLY A 130 -1.78 -12.78 -5.24
N ALA A 131 -2.92 -12.09 -5.14
CA ALA A 131 -3.92 -12.08 -6.22
C ALA A 131 -3.37 -11.47 -7.52
N VAL A 132 -2.57 -10.41 -7.43
CA VAL A 132 -1.91 -9.82 -8.60
C VAL A 132 -0.84 -10.76 -9.16
N GLU A 133 -0.01 -11.36 -8.30
CA GLU A 133 0.98 -12.37 -8.69
C GLU A 133 0.34 -13.56 -9.43
N ASP A 134 -0.77 -14.07 -8.91
CA ASP A 134 -1.53 -15.17 -9.51
C ASP A 134 -2.13 -14.78 -10.86
N ALA A 135 -2.65 -13.55 -10.99
CA ALA A 135 -3.22 -13.04 -12.23
C ALA A 135 -2.15 -12.93 -13.34
N ILE A 136 -0.99 -12.35 -13.01
CA ILE A 136 0.12 -12.23 -13.96
C ILE A 136 0.68 -13.62 -14.31
N THR A 137 0.88 -14.49 -13.32
CA THR A 137 1.42 -15.84 -13.52
C THR A 137 0.50 -16.69 -14.40
N SER A 138 -0.81 -16.63 -14.17
CA SER A 138 -1.79 -17.35 -14.99
C SER A 138 -1.75 -16.92 -16.45
N CYS A 139 -1.53 -15.63 -16.73
CA CYS A 139 -1.35 -15.14 -18.09
C CYS A 139 0.03 -15.51 -18.68
N ALA A 140 1.09 -15.45 -17.87
CA ALA A 140 2.45 -15.79 -18.27
C ALA A 140 2.58 -17.23 -18.76
N VAL A 141 1.93 -18.18 -18.07
CA VAL A 141 1.91 -19.61 -18.42
C VAL A 141 1.24 -19.85 -19.78
N LEU A 142 0.22 -19.05 -20.13
CA LEU A 142 -0.48 -19.15 -21.41
C LEU A 142 0.34 -18.63 -22.60
N HIS A 143 1.27 -17.68 -22.37
CA HIS A 143 2.01 -17.00 -23.44
C HIS A 143 3.50 -17.37 -23.56
N GLY A 144 4.02 -18.25 -22.70
CA GLY A 144 5.35 -18.86 -22.85
C GLY A 144 6.55 -17.93 -22.58
N SER A 145 6.34 -16.69 -22.14
CA SER A 145 7.41 -15.72 -21.87
C SER A 145 7.38 -15.03 -20.50
N GLY A 146 6.39 -15.30 -19.63
CA GLY A 146 6.04 -14.30 -18.60
C GLY A 146 6.74 -14.39 -17.23
N ARG A 147 7.76 -15.24 -17.01
CA ARG A 147 8.42 -15.32 -15.68
C ARG A 147 9.23 -14.06 -15.32
N TRP A 148 9.84 -13.39 -16.30
CA TRP A 148 10.59 -12.15 -16.05
C TRP A 148 9.67 -10.95 -15.80
N MET A 149 8.51 -10.89 -16.47
CA MET A 149 7.51 -9.83 -16.27
C MET A 149 6.87 -9.89 -14.87
N VAL A 150 6.63 -11.10 -14.34
CA VAL A 150 6.13 -11.28 -12.96
C VAL A 150 7.12 -10.70 -11.95
N ASN A 151 8.40 -11.02 -12.09
CA ASN A 151 9.43 -10.54 -11.16
C ASN A 151 9.59 -9.02 -11.21
N GLU A 152 9.64 -8.43 -12.42
CA GLU A 152 9.80 -6.98 -12.57
C GLU A 152 8.66 -6.19 -11.91
N GLU A 153 7.41 -6.59 -12.14
CA GLU A 153 6.26 -5.90 -11.55
C GLU A 153 6.19 -6.10 -10.04
N LEU A 154 6.45 -7.31 -9.54
CA LEU A 154 6.38 -7.61 -8.10
C LEU A 154 7.57 -7.07 -7.31
N GLU A 155 8.73 -6.88 -7.95
CA GLU A 155 9.89 -6.16 -7.38
C GLU A 155 9.62 -4.67 -7.29
N SER A 156 8.76 -4.13 -8.16
CA SER A 156 8.34 -2.72 -8.13
C SER A 156 7.18 -2.43 -7.16
N PHE A 157 6.67 -3.44 -6.45
CA PHE A 157 5.57 -3.26 -5.50
C PHE A 157 5.99 -2.33 -4.36
N PRO A 158 5.24 -1.25 -4.08
CA PRO A 158 5.77 -0.12 -3.30
C PRO A 158 5.74 -0.32 -1.78
N VAL A 159 5.19 -1.43 -1.28
CA VAL A 159 4.95 -1.64 0.15
C VAL A 159 5.52 -2.98 0.60
N GLU A 160 6.26 -2.98 1.70
CA GLU A 160 6.74 -4.21 2.30
C GLU A 160 5.59 -5.01 2.91
N CYS A 161 5.40 -6.23 2.41
CA CYS A 161 4.53 -7.21 3.05
C CYS A 161 5.35 -7.96 4.11
N GLU A 162 5.34 -7.50 5.36
CA GLU A 162 6.04 -8.18 6.46
C GLU A 162 5.61 -9.64 6.57
N LYS A 163 6.44 -10.49 7.20
CA LYS A 163 6.07 -11.85 7.66
C LYS A 163 5.40 -11.73 9.04
N ILE A 164 4.28 -12.43 9.22
CA ILE A 164 3.34 -12.44 10.35
C ILE A 164 3.40 -13.87 10.83
#